data_AF-A0A1Z4C5L4-F1
#
_entry.id   AF-A0A1Z4C5L4-F1
#
_cell.length_a   1.000
_cell.length_b   1.000
_cell.length_c   1.000
_cell.angle_alpha   90.00
_cell.angle_beta   90.00
_cell.angle_gamma   90.00
#
_symmetry.space_group_name_H-M   'P 1'
#
loop_
_entity.id
_entity.type
_entity.pdbx_description
1 polymer ?
#
loop_
_entity_poly.entity_id
_entity_poly.type
_entity_poly.pdbx_seq_one_letter_code
_entity_poly.pdbx_strand_id
1 'polypeptide(L)'
;MVSPVTVRSWAQKGVLVAKVMPGGHRRFLKSDVENFVRDSGATYVEAKPSISRILIVDNDPLMMTYVYDILNGSGLGFVLATAQNGFEAGAKMYVGAQLCASLKEMESTVQIIRSHHERWNGSGYPDGLKGEAIPLLARTFQIVDIFDVLTSPRPYKPTLDFTAAIDVIKQEIAEQWLDPQLGRIFLELLATRPQDFAVISAIDSAA
;
A
#
# COMPACT_ATOMS: atom_id res chain seq x y z
N MET A 1 -5.08 12.48 22.68
CA MET A 1 -5.49 13.20 21.45
C MET A 1 -6.18 12.20 20.52
N VAL A 2 -7.35 12.51 19.94
CA VAL A 2 -8.08 11.58 19.04
C VAL A 2 -7.44 11.57 17.65
N SER A 3 -7.27 10.40 17.04
CA SER A 3 -6.60 10.30 15.73
C SER A 3 -7.43 10.95 14.60
N PRO A 4 -6.80 11.56 13.57
CA PRO A 4 -7.51 12.14 12.43
C PRO A 4 -8.37 11.13 11.65
N VAL A 5 -7.99 9.84 11.66
CA VAL A 5 -8.75 8.76 11.01
C VAL A 5 -10.08 8.52 11.75
N THR A 6 -10.03 8.49 13.08
CA THR A 6 -11.21 8.31 13.94
C THR A 6 -12.20 9.48 13.76
N VAL A 7 -11.70 10.72 13.76
CA VAL A 7 -12.52 11.93 13.56
C VAL A 7 -13.22 11.92 12.19
N ARG A 8 -12.53 11.48 11.13
CA ARG A 8 -13.13 11.31 9.79
C ARG A 8 -14.21 10.23 9.74
N SER A 9 -14.00 9.10 10.43
CA SER A 9 -15.00 8.03 10.50
C SER A 9 -16.30 8.50 11.16
N TRP A 10 -16.22 9.30 12.22
CA TRP A 10 -17.39 9.91 12.86
C TRP A 10 -18.17 10.83 11.92
N ALA A 11 -17.47 11.61 11.11
CA ALA A 11 -18.10 12.47 10.11
C ALA A 11 -18.77 11.69 8.97
N GLN A 12 -18.22 10.55 8.57
CA GLN A 12 -18.84 9.68 7.57
C GLN A 12 -20.11 9.01 8.10
N LYS A 13 -20.11 8.63 9.38
CA LYS A 13 -21.26 8.06 10.07
C LYS A 13 -22.32 9.09 10.46
N GLY A 14 -22.09 10.38 10.16
CA GLY A 14 -23.01 11.47 10.48
C GLY A 14 -23.09 11.81 11.97
N VAL A 15 -22.22 11.25 12.80
CA VAL A 15 -22.25 11.45 14.26
C VAL A 15 -21.42 12.65 14.71
N LEU A 16 -20.51 13.15 13.87
CA LEU A 16 -19.78 14.40 14.09
C LEU A 16 -19.93 15.32 12.87
N VAL A 17 -20.42 16.54 13.09
CA VAL A 17 -20.60 17.52 12.01
C VAL A 17 -19.23 18.06 11.60
N ALA A 18 -18.96 18.07 10.30
CA ALA A 18 -17.75 18.64 9.72
C ALA A 18 -18.09 19.81 8.81
N LYS A 19 -17.26 20.84 8.81
CA LYS A 19 -17.38 21.92 7.83
C LYS A 19 -16.78 21.46 6.51
N VAL A 20 -17.59 21.35 5.47
CA VAL A 20 -17.14 21.03 4.11
C VAL A 20 -16.63 22.31 3.46
N MET A 21 -15.37 22.31 3.04
CA MET A 21 -14.75 23.45 2.37
C MET A 21 -14.98 23.36 0.85
N PRO A 22 -14.83 24.47 0.10
CA PRO A 22 -14.72 24.41 -1.36
C PRO A 22 -13.59 23.44 -1.75
N GLY A 23 -13.90 22.41 -2.54
CA GLY A 23 -13.00 21.29 -2.83
C GLY A 23 -13.28 20.00 -2.04
N GLY A 24 -14.35 19.95 -1.25
CA GLY A 24 -14.89 18.70 -0.69
C GLY A 24 -14.18 18.15 0.54
N HIS A 25 -13.02 18.72 0.92
CA HIS A 25 -12.33 18.34 2.15
C HIS A 25 -13.07 18.86 3.39
N ARG A 26 -13.07 18.03 4.45
CA ARG A 26 -13.78 18.29 5.70
C ARG A 26 -12.81 18.86 6.73
N ARG A 27 -13.18 19.97 7.37
CA ARG A 27 -12.46 20.53 8.52
C ARG A 27 -13.29 20.38 9.80
N PHE A 28 -12.58 20.20 10.91
CA PHE A 28 -13.15 20.02 12.24
C PHE A 28 -12.61 21.12 13.15
N LEU A 29 -13.46 21.77 13.93
CA LEU A 29 -12.99 22.61 15.02
C LEU A 29 -12.54 21.69 16.16
N LYS A 30 -11.41 22.02 16.77
CA LYS A 30 -10.87 21.28 17.92
C LYS A 30 -11.91 21.17 19.05
N SER A 31 -12.61 22.26 19.34
CA SER A 31 -13.68 22.33 20.34
C SER A 31 -14.82 21.33 20.08
N ASP A 32 -15.21 21.15 18.82
CA ASP A 32 -16.34 20.28 18.47
C ASP A 32 -15.98 18.81 18.66
N VAL A 33 -14.74 18.44 18.33
CA VAL A 33 -14.20 17.09 18.57
C VAL A 33 -14.10 16.81 20.08
N GLU A 34 -13.60 17.77 20.85
CA GLU A 34 -13.46 17.64 22.31
C GLU A 34 -14.81 17.54 23.02
N ASN A 35 -15.79 18.37 22.63
CA ASN A 35 -17.15 18.30 23.15
C ASN A 35 -17.83 16.97 22.79
N PHE A 36 -17.71 16.51 21.54
CA PHE A 36 -18.27 15.23 21.12
C PHE A 36 -17.71 14.04 21.92
N VAL A 37 -16.41 14.01 22.17
CA VAL A 37 -15.78 12.95 22.99
C VAL A 37 -16.31 12.96 24.41
N ARG A 38 -16.46 14.15 25.01
CA ARG A 38 -17.00 14.31 26.36
C ARG A 38 -18.46 13.85 26.46
N ASP A 39 -19.28 14.19 25.47
CA ASP A 39 -20.72 13.96 25.52
C ASP A 39 -21.13 12.55 25.05
N SER A 40 -20.30 11.91 24.22
CA SER A 40 -20.56 10.55 23.68
C SER A 40 -20.22 9.41 24.65
N GLY A 41 -19.67 9.71 25.84
CA GLY A 41 -19.18 8.71 26.77
C GLY A 41 -18.00 7.89 26.23
N ALA A 42 -17.37 8.36 25.14
CA ALA A 42 -16.23 7.69 24.53
C ALA A 42 -15.04 7.73 25.49
N THR A 43 -14.74 6.60 26.12
CA THR A 43 -13.56 6.47 26.97
C THR A 43 -12.29 6.60 26.14
N TYR A 44 -11.35 7.40 26.65
CA TYR A 44 -10.00 7.47 26.13
C TYR A 44 -9.35 6.08 26.25
N VAL A 45 -9.29 5.36 25.14
CA VAL A 45 -8.37 4.23 25.02
C VAL A 45 -7.01 4.86 24.77
N GLU A 46 -6.13 4.77 25.77
CA GLU A 46 -4.74 5.13 25.59
C GLU A 46 -4.25 4.48 24.30
N ALA A 47 -3.77 5.28 23.36
CA ALA A 47 -3.28 4.76 22.10
C ALA A 47 -2.18 3.77 22.44
N LYS A 48 -2.48 2.47 22.28
CA LYS A 48 -1.50 1.40 22.45
C LYS A 48 -0.30 1.85 21.63
N PRO A 49 0.91 1.99 22.21
CA PRO A 49 2.04 2.53 21.48
C PRO A 49 2.14 1.75 20.19
N SER A 50 1.96 2.44 19.06
CA SER A 50 2.09 1.79 17.77
C SER A 50 3.56 1.42 17.70
N ILE A 51 3.85 0.16 18.01
CA ILE A 51 5.21 -0.39 17.93
C ILE A 51 5.64 -0.12 16.50
N SER A 52 6.47 0.90 16.34
CA SER A 52 6.93 1.31 15.03
C SER A 52 8.00 0.30 14.66
N ARG A 53 7.67 -0.52 13.67
CA ARG A 53 8.58 -1.52 13.13
C ARG A 53 9.36 -0.90 12.00
N ILE A 54 10.68 -0.95 12.09
CA ILE A 54 11.57 -0.46 11.04
C ILE A 54 12.33 -1.66 10.49
N LEU A 55 12.21 -1.89 9.19
CA LEU A 55 13.03 -2.84 8.45
C LEU A 55 14.10 -2.05 7.70
N ILE A 56 15.36 -2.22 8.08
CA ILE A 56 16.50 -1.66 7.36
C ILE A 56 16.87 -2.65 6.25
N VAL A 57 16.99 -2.20 5.00
CA VAL A 57 17.36 -3.06 3.86
C VAL A 57 18.60 -2.49 3.19
N ASP A 58 19.74 -3.15 3.36
CA ASP A 58 21.02 -2.76 2.76
C ASP A 58 21.93 -3.98 2.64
N ASN A 59 22.73 -4.05 1.58
CA ASN A 59 23.62 -5.18 1.34
C ASN A 59 25.00 -5.03 2.00
N ASP A 60 25.30 -3.87 2.61
CA ASP A 60 26.52 -3.62 3.39
C ASP A 60 26.29 -3.95 4.89
N PRO A 61 26.93 -5.00 5.44
CA PRO A 61 26.78 -5.36 6.86
C PRO A 61 27.26 -4.29 7.84
N LEU A 62 28.25 -3.47 7.48
CA LEU A 62 28.77 -2.41 8.34
C LEU A 62 27.78 -1.24 8.42
N MET A 63 27.21 -0.86 7.29
CA MET A 63 26.17 0.18 7.21
C MET A 63 24.93 -0.26 8.00
N MET A 64 24.51 -1.52 7.81
CA MET A 64 23.39 -2.13 8.54
C MET A 64 23.59 -2.09 10.05
N THR A 65 24.77 -2.50 10.52
CA THR A 65 25.10 -2.50 11.96
C THR A 65 25.10 -1.08 12.52
N TYR A 66 25.71 -0.14 11.80
CA TYR A 66 25.76 1.27 12.21
C TYR A 66 24.37 1.91 12.33
N VAL A 67 23.51 1.74 11.33
CA VAL A 67 22.12 2.28 11.38
C VAL A 67 21.31 1.59 12.47
N TYR A 68 21.45 0.27 12.61
CA TYR A 68 20.77 -0.48 13.66
C TYR A 68 21.15 0.04 15.05
N ASP A 69 22.44 0.23 15.32
CA ASP A 69 22.93 0.71 16.61
C ASP A 69 22.47 2.13 16.92
N ILE A 70 22.45 3.03 15.93
CA ILE A 70 21.91 4.39 16.10
C ILE A 70 20.42 4.35 16.46
N LEU A 71 19.63 3.59 15.69
CA LEU A 71 18.18 3.55 15.89
C LEU A 71 17.82 2.84 17.19
N ASN A 72 18.55 1.78 17.55
CA ASN A 72 18.34 1.06 18.80
C ASN A 72 18.78 1.91 20.01
N GLY A 73 19.87 2.67 19.87
CA GLY A 73 20.39 3.59 20.90
C GLY A 73 19.61 4.91 21.04
N SER A 74 18.69 5.22 20.12
CA SER A 74 17.94 6.48 20.11
C SER A 74 16.91 6.63 21.24
N GLY A 75 16.58 5.55 21.96
CA GLY A 75 15.55 5.55 23.01
C GLY A 75 14.11 5.69 22.49
N LEU A 76 13.90 5.70 21.18
CA LEU A 76 12.60 5.93 20.53
C LEU A 76 11.69 4.68 20.48
N GLY A 77 12.13 3.53 21.00
CA GLY A 77 11.26 2.36 21.22
C GLY A 77 10.79 1.67 19.93
N PHE A 78 11.68 1.49 18.96
CA PHE A 78 11.40 0.76 17.73
C PHE A 78 11.57 -0.76 17.88
N VAL A 79 10.83 -1.53 17.09
CA VAL A 79 11.18 -2.93 16.81
C VAL A 79 11.93 -2.97 15.49
N LEU A 80 13.23 -3.22 15.55
CA LEU A 80 14.13 -3.20 14.41
C LEU A 80 14.28 -4.60 13.80
N ALA A 81 14.28 -4.65 12.47
CA ALA A 81 14.69 -5.80 11.69
C ALA A 81 15.63 -5.34 10.57
N THR A 82 16.49 -6.24 10.10
CA THR A 82 17.46 -6.00 9.04
C THR A 82 17.12 -6.85 7.81
N ALA A 83 17.61 -6.55 6.62
CA ALA A 83 17.59 -7.47 5.48
C ALA A 83 18.72 -7.11 4.53
N GLN A 84 19.43 -8.10 4.01
CA GLN A 84 20.59 -7.90 3.14
C GLN A 84 20.21 -7.63 1.68
N ASN A 85 18.96 -7.95 1.30
CA ASN A 85 18.45 -7.77 -0.05
C ASN A 85 16.91 -7.78 -0.04
N GLY A 86 16.33 -7.49 -1.21
CA GLY A 86 14.88 -7.47 -1.40
C GLY A 86 14.18 -8.81 -1.12
N PHE A 87 14.87 -9.95 -1.32
CA PHE A 87 14.29 -11.27 -1.03
C PHE A 87 14.15 -11.49 0.48
N GLU A 88 15.19 -11.19 1.26
CA GLU A 88 15.14 -11.27 2.73
C GLU A 88 14.11 -10.28 3.30
N ALA A 89 14.04 -9.08 2.73
CA ALA A 89 13.04 -8.09 3.10
C ALA A 89 11.61 -8.59 2.85
N GLY A 90 11.38 -9.18 1.67
CA GLY A 90 10.11 -9.80 1.31
C GLY A 90 9.74 -10.97 2.23
N ALA A 91 10.69 -11.82 2.61
CA ALA A 91 10.47 -12.91 3.56
C ALA A 91 10.09 -12.42 4.96
N LYS A 92 10.64 -11.28 5.40
CA LYS A 92 10.27 -10.67 6.69
C LYS A 92 8.88 -10.02 6.64
N MET A 93 8.52 -9.43 5.51
CA MET A 93 7.15 -8.96 5.27
C MET A 93 6.14 -10.12 5.20
N TYR A 94 6.56 -11.29 4.69
CA TYR A 94 5.75 -12.50 4.67
C TYR A 94 5.39 -13.00 6.09
N VAL A 95 6.33 -12.97 7.04
CA VAL A 95 6.04 -13.25 8.46
C VAL A 95 5.05 -12.21 9.02
N GLY A 96 5.19 -10.94 8.63
CA GLY A 96 4.21 -9.89 8.94
C GLY A 96 2.80 -10.20 8.41
N ALA A 97 2.70 -10.72 7.19
CA ALA A 97 1.43 -11.14 6.60
C ALA A 97 0.79 -12.33 7.33
N GLN A 98 1.58 -13.30 7.82
CA GLN A 98 1.08 -14.40 8.66
C GLN A 98 0.50 -13.92 9.99
N LEU A 99 1.07 -12.86 10.59
CA LEU A 99 0.50 -12.26 11.79
C LEU A 99 -0.89 -11.66 11.51
N CYS A 100 -1.06 -11.03 10.34
CA CYS A 100 -2.34 -10.50 9.88
C CYS A 100 -3.33 -11.60 9.46
N ALA A 101 -2.87 -12.80 9.09
CA ALA A 101 -3.73 -13.92 8.68
C ALA A 101 -4.66 -14.42 9.79
N SER A 102 -4.35 -14.12 11.06
CA SER A 102 -5.23 -14.40 12.21
C SER A 102 -6.49 -13.50 12.23
N LEU A 103 -6.51 -12.42 11.45
CA LEU A 103 -7.66 -11.56 11.25
C LEU A 103 -8.40 -12.03 9.99
N LYS A 104 -9.53 -12.74 10.19
CA LYS A 104 -10.38 -13.26 9.10
C LYS A 104 -10.73 -12.23 8.02
N GLU A 105 -10.81 -10.96 8.40
CA GLU A 105 -11.12 -9.83 7.53
C GLU A 105 -9.97 -9.44 6.58
N MET A 106 -8.76 -9.97 6.80
CA MET A 106 -7.57 -9.65 6.01
C MET A 106 -7.09 -10.80 5.12
N GLU A 107 -7.81 -11.92 5.06
CA GLU A 107 -7.38 -13.12 4.32
C GLU A 107 -7.10 -12.83 2.83
N SER A 108 -7.97 -12.05 2.17
CA SER A 108 -7.75 -11.60 0.79
C SER A 108 -6.53 -10.69 0.63
N THR A 109 -6.29 -9.81 1.60
CA THR A 109 -5.14 -8.90 1.61
C THR A 109 -3.83 -9.66 1.79
N VAL A 110 -3.82 -10.67 2.66
CA VAL A 110 -2.66 -11.54 2.90
C VAL A 110 -2.32 -12.32 1.62
N GLN A 111 -3.32 -12.84 0.91
CA GLN A 111 -3.11 -13.52 -0.37
C GLN A 111 -2.54 -12.58 -1.44
N ILE A 112 -3.01 -11.32 -1.51
CA ILE A 112 -2.43 -10.32 -2.42
C ILE A 112 -0.96 -10.07 -2.04
N ILE A 113 -0.68 -9.72 -0.79
CA ILE A 113 0.69 -9.40 -0.32
C ILE A 113 1.65 -10.57 -0.62
N ARG A 114 1.22 -11.81 -0.39
CA ARG A 114 2.05 -12.99 -0.60
C ARG A 114 2.29 -13.30 -2.06
N SER A 115 1.29 -13.14 -2.92
CA SER A 115 1.31 -13.69 -4.27
C SER A 115 1.39 -12.65 -5.39
N HIS A 116 1.35 -11.35 -5.10
CA HIS A 116 1.42 -10.31 -6.14
C HIS A 116 2.80 -10.15 -6.80
N HIS A 117 3.83 -10.91 -6.38
CA HIS A 117 5.11 -11.03 -7.09
C HIS A 117 5.30 -12.38 -7.81
N GLU A 118 4.29 -13.25 -7.77
CA GLU A 118 4.25 -14.46 -8.61
C GLU A 118 4.08 -14.08 -10.08
N ARG A 119 4.55 -14.90 -11.01
CA ARG A 119 4.41 -14.63 -12.44
C ARG A 119 3.56 -15.70 -13.08
N TRP A 120 2.73 -15.33 -14.06
CA TRP A 120 1.80 -16.26 -14.71
C TRP A 120 2.49 -17.53 -15.25
N ASN A 121 3.73 -17.41 -15.74
CA ASN A 121 4.54 -18.53 -16.22
C ASN A 121 5.22 -19.39 -15.13
N GLY A 122 5.17 -18.98 -13.85
CA GLY A 122 5.80 -19.64 -12.71
C GLY A 122 7.22 -19.18 -12.38
N SER A 123 7.76 -18.16 -13.06
CA SER A 123 9.09 -17.61 -12.78
C SER A 123 9.13 -16.58 -11.64
N GLY A 124 8.00 -16.34 -11.00
CA GLY A 124 7.86 -15.40 -9.89
C GLY A 124 8.21 -16.04 -8.54
N TYR A 125 7.89 -15.31 -7.48
CA TYR A 125 8.21 -15.69 -6.11
C TYR A 125 7.08 -15.24 -5.17
N PRO A 126 6.98 -15.78 -3.94
CA PRO A 126 7.90 -16.71 -3.26
C PRO A 126 7.63 -18.21 -3.47
N ASP A 127 6.45 -18.60 -3.89
CA ASP A 127 6.00 -20.01 -3.94
C ASP A 127 6.10 -20.62 -5.36
N GLY A 128 6.36 -19.82 -6.39
CA GLY A 128 6.50 -20.28 -7.77
C GLY A 128 5.16 -20.71 -8.39
N LEU A 129 4.08 -20.05 -7.99
CA LEU A 129 2.73 -20.36 -8.46
C LEU A 129 2.60 -20.03 -9.96
N LYS A 130 1.84 -20.87 -10.67
CA LYS A 130 1.66 -20.76 -12.12
C LYS A 130 0.18 -20.66 -12.49
N GLY A 131 -0.13 -19.78 -13.44
CA GLY A 131 -1.48 -19.64 -13.98
C GLY A 131 -2.51 -19.31 -12.89
N GLU A 132 -3.61 -20.06 -12.90
CA GLU A 132 -4.72 -19.88 -11.97
C GLU A 132 -4.42 -20.31 -10.52
N ALA A 133 -3.28 -20.96 -10.28
CA ALA A 133 -2.81 -21.19 -8.91
C ALA A 133 -2.50 -19.88 -8.18
N ILE A 134 -2.22 -18.80 -8.93
CA ILE A 134 -2.09 -17.46 -8.37
C ILE A 134 -3.50 -16.92 -8.06
N PRO A 135 -3.78 -16.45 -6.83
CA PRO A 135 -5.08 -15.89 -6.47
C PRO A 135 -5.52 -14.80 -7.44
N LEU A 136 -6.81 -14.80 -7.81
CA LEU A 136 -7.37 -13.85 -8.78
C LEU A 136 -7.06 -12.40 -8.39
N LEU A 137 -7.28 -12.04 -7.13
CA LEU A 137 -7.02 -10.69 -6.63
C LEU A 137 -5.53 -10.31 -6.71
N ALA A 138 -4.62 -11.26 -6.51
CA ALA A 138 -3.19 -10.99 -6.66
C ALA A 138 -2.82 -10.74 -8.14
N ARG A 139 -3.38 -11.52 -9.07
CA ARG A 139 -3.19 -11.31 -10.51
C ARG A 139 -3.75 -9.96 -10.98
N THR A 140 -4.94 -9.59 -10.50
CA THR A 140 -5.53 -8.27 -10.79
C THR A 140 -4.68 -7.14 -10.20
N PHE A 141 -4.27 -7.27 -8.93
CA PHE A 141 -3.48 -6.25 -8.25
C PHE A 141 -2.14 -6.00 -8.95
N GLN A 142 -1.47 -7.06 -9.40
CA GLN A 142 -0.17 -6.98 -10.06
C GLN A 142 -0.19 -6.10 -11.32
N ILE A 143 -1.24 -6.18 -12.14
CA ILE A 143 -1.42 -5.32 -13.32
C ILE A 143 -1.55 -3.85 -12.91
N VAL A 144 -2.34 -3.59 -11.86
CA VAL A 144 -2.56 -2.23 -11.35
C VAL A 144 -1.29 -1.65 -10.72
N ASP A 145 -0.57 -2.44 -9.92
CA ASP A 145 0.69 -2.05 -9.26
C ASP A 145 1.76 -1.70 -10.29
N ILE A 146 1.91 -2.51 -11.34
CA ILE A 146 2.85 -2.23 -12.43
C ILE A 146 2.46 -0.97 -13.18
N PHE A 147 1.17 -0.80 -13.53
CA PHE A 147 0.71 0.41 -14.21
C PHE A 147 1.00 1.66 -13.37
N ASP A 148 0.65 1.66 -12.07
CA ASP A 148 0.94 2.76 -11.15
C ASP A 148 2.45 3.05 -11.05
N VAL A 149 3.29 2.03 -10.90
CA VAL A 149 4.76 2.17 -10.85
C VAL A 149 5.34 2.78 -12.13
N LEU A 150 4.69 2.60 -13.28
CA LEU A 150 5.12 3.16 -14.57
C LEU A 150 4.64 4.60 -14.74
N THR A 151 3.42 4.93 -14.31
CA THR A 151 2.79 6.22 -14.59
C THR A 151 2.90 7.25 -13.46
N SER A 152 3.19 6.81 -12.24
CA SER A 152 3.20 7.69 -11.05
C SER A 152 4.60 8.25 -10.75
N PRO A 153 4.72 9.56 -10.41
CA PRO A 153 6.01 10.20 -10.18
C PRO A 153 6.70 9.66 -8.94
N ARG A 154 7.99 9.33 -9.08
CA ARG A 154 8.84 8.89 -7.96
C ARG A 154 10.16 9.66 -7.97
N PRO A 155 10.76 9.98 -6.79
CA PRO A 155 11.95 10.83 -6.69
C PRO A 155 13.16 10.35 -7.52
N TYR A 156 13.18 9.08 -7.90
CA TYR A 156 14.32 8.42 -8.55
C TYR A 156 13.99 7.82 -9.93
N LYS A 157 12.77 8.05 -10.47
CA LYS A 157 12.36 7.46 -11.74
C LYS A 157 11.44 8.42 -12.52
N PRO A 158 11.80 8.80 -13.76
CA PRO A 158 10.89 9.57 -14.61
C PRO A 158 9.64 8.75 -14.93
N THR A 159 8.47 9.40 -14.93
CA THR A 159 7.20 8.76 -15.26
C THR A 159 7.12 8.45 -16.74
N LEU A 160 6.62 7.27 -17.06
CA LEU A 160 6.23 6.95 -18.43
C LEU A 160 4.86 7.58 -18.73
N ASP A 161 4.67 7.96 -19.99
CA ASP A 161 3.34 8.26 -20.48
C ASP A 161 2.51 6.97 -20.63
N PHE A 162 1.21 7.12 -20.83
CA PHE A 162 0.29 5.98 -20.89
C PHE A 162 0.62 5.05 -22.06
N THR A 163 1.11 5.59 -23.18
CA THR A 163 1.46 4.79 -24.36
C THR A 163 2.62 3.86 -24.04
N ALA A 164 3.70 4.38 -23.44
CA ALA A 164 4.84 3.60 -23.02
C ALA A 164 4.48 2.58 -21.93
N ALA A 165 3.61 2.95 -20.97
CA ALA A 165 3.13 2.03 -19.95
C ALA A 165 2.31 0.87 -20.55
N ILE A 166 1.45 1.16 -21.54
CA ILE A 166 0.68 0.15 -22.28
C ILE A 166 1.61 -0.84 -22.99
N ASP A 167 2.69 -0.35 -23.62
CA ASP A 167 3.61 -1.22 -24.35
C ASP A 167 4.41 -2.13 -23.41
N VAL A 168 4.80 -1.65 -22.23
CA VAL A 168 5.38 -2.50 -21.17
C VAL A 168 4.40 -3.60 -20.75
N ILE A 169 3.12 -3.26 -20.50
CA ILE A 169 2.11 -4.26 -20.11
C ILE A 169 1.92 -5.30 -21.22
N LYS A 170 1.85 -4.90 -22.49
CA LYS A 170 1.77 -5.84 -23.62
C LYS A 170 2.99 -6.77 -23.66
N GLN A 171 4.19 -6.24 -23.42
CA GLN A 171 5.41 -7.03 -23.36
C GLN A 171 5.35 -8.05 -22.22
N GLU A 172 4.96 -7.64 -21.02
CA GLU A 172 4.87 -8.56 -19.86
C GLU A 172 3.78 -9.63 -20.03
N ILE A 173 2.70 -9.33 -20.76
CA ILE A 173 1.72 -10.33 -21.19
C ILE A 173 2.36 -11.34 -22.16
N ALA A 174 3.15 -10.86 -23.14
CA ALA A 174 3.83 -11.71 -24.12
C ALA A 174 4.86 -12.64 -23.45
N GLU A 175 5.58 -12.15 -22.44
CA GLU A 175 6.51 -12.92 -21.60
C GLU A 175 5.80 -13.88 -20.63
N GLN A 176 4.46 -13.85 -20.59
CA GLN A 176 3.64 -14.59 -19.62
C GLN A 176 4.03 -14.26 -18.17
N TRP A 177 4.39 -13.01 -17.88
CA TRP A 177 4.58 -12.54 -16.50
C TRP A 177 3.24 -12.15 -15.90
N LEU A 178 2.39 -11.50 -16.69
CA LEU A 178 1.02 -11.15 -16.33
C LEU A 178 0.01 -12.18 -16.84
N ASP A 179 -1.14 -12.26 -16.17
CA ASP A 179 -2.29 -13.01 -16.65
C ASP A 179 -2.77 -12.41 -17.99
N PRO A 180 -2.77 -13.18 -19.10
CA PRO A 180 -3.07 -12.65 -20.42
C PRO A 180 -4.54 -12.25 -20.59
N GLN A 181 -5.47 -12.88 -19.87
CA GLN A 181 -6.88 -12.53 -19.95
C GLN A 181 -7.15 -11.23 -19.19
N LEU A 182 -6.65 -11.12 -17.96
CA LEU A 182 -6.83 -9.90 -17.16
C LEU A 182 -6.07 -8.72 -17.77
N GLY A 183 -4.88 -8.95 -18.30
CA GLY A 183 -4.10 -7.92 -19.00
C GLY A 183 -4.84 -7.34 -20.21
N ARG A 184 -5.50 -8.18 -21.02
CA ARG A 184 -6.34 -7.72 -22.14
C ARG A 184 -7.52 -6.87 -21.67
N ILE A 185 -8.25 -7.33 -20.65
CA ILE A 185 -9.36 -6.59 -20.07
C ILE A 185 -8.89 -5.21 -19.57
N PHE A 186 -7.74 -5.16 -18.90
CA PHE A 186 -7.16 -3.91 -18.42
C PHE A 186 -6.81 -2.94 -19.57
N LEU A 187 -6.20 -3.44 -20.64
CA LEU A 187 -5.88 -2.64 -21.83
C LEU A 187 -7.15 -2.12 -22.53
N GLU A 188 -8.21 -2.93 -22.61
CA GLU A 188 -9.51 -2.51 -23.15
C GLU A 188 -10.15 -1.42 -22.28
N LEU A 189 -10.06 -1.53 -20.95
CA LEU A 189 -10.54 -0.51 -20.02
C LEU A 189 -9.75 0.80 -20.18
N LEU A 190 -8.43 0.74 -20.31
CA LEU A 190 -7.61 1.93 -20.56
C LEU A 190 -7.97 2.62 -21.88
N ALA A 191 -8.23 1.84 -22.93
CA ALA A 191 -8.58 2.38 -24.25
C ALA A 191 -9.99 3.00 -24.29
N THR A 192 -10.95 2.38 -23.61
CA THR A 192 -12.36 2.80 -23.64
C THR A 192 -12.72 3.83 -22.56
N ARG A 193 -11.96 3.85 -21.45
CA ARG A 193 -12.23 4.67 -20.27
C ARG A 193 -10.95 5.32 -19.70
N PRO A 194 -10.13 6.01 -20.51
CA PRO A 194 -8.86 6.59 -20.05
C PRO A 194 -9.03 7.61 -18.91
N GLN A 195 -10.18 8.29 -18.84
CA GLN A 195 -10.51 9.24 -17.79
C GLN A 195 -10.56 8.63 -16.39
N ASP A 196 -10.85 7.34 -16.27
CA ASP A 196 -10.91 6.65 -14.97
C ASP A 196 -9.51 6.51 -14.33
N PHE A 197 -8.45 6.70 -15.15
CA PHE A 197 -7.06 6.58 -14.75
C PHE A 197 -6.33 7.94 -14.68
N ALA A 198 -6.94 9.01 -15.21
CA ALA A 198 -6.38 10.36 -15.21
C ALA A 198 -6.45 11.07 -13.83
N VAL A 199 -7.12 10.48 -12.84
CA VAL A 199 -7.38 11.11 -11.53
C VAL A 199 -6.18 11.02 -10.58
N ILE A 200 -5.17 10.19 -10.85
CA ILE A 200 -4.04 9.99 -9.93
C ILE A 200 -3.02 11.15 -9.98
N SER A 201 -2.94 11.92 -11.08
CA SER A 201 -2.04 13.09 -11.17
C SER A 201 -2.62 14.40 -10.62
N ALA A 202 -3.93 14.47 -10.37
CA ALA A 202 -4.61 15.71 -9.96
C ALA A 202 -4.67 15.91 -8.44
N ILE A 203 -4.26 14.92 -7.64
CA ILE A 203 -4.27 15.03 -6.17
C ILE A 203 -2.99 15.71 -5.64
N ASP A 204 -1.88 15.69 -6.40
CA ASP A 204 -0.60 16.29 -5.99
C ASP A 204 -0.35 17.73 -6.51
N SER A 205 -1.28 18.30 -7.30
CA SER A 205 -1.20 19.70 -7.76
C SER A 205 -2.11 20.65 -6.97
N ALA A 206 -2.71 20.19 -5.87
CA ALA A 206 -3.52 20.98 -4.96
C ALA A 206 -3.05 20.82 -3.49
N ALA A 207 -1.77 21.07 -3.24
CA ALA A 207 -1.20 21.29 -1.91
C ALA A 207 -0.17 22.42 -1.93
#